data_AF-A0A962DBX7-F1
#
_entry.id   AF-A0A962DBX7-F1
#
_cell.length_a   1.000
_cell.length_b   1.000
_cell.length_c   1.000
_cell.angle_alpha   90.00
_cell.angle_beta   90.00
_cell.angle_gamma   90.00
#
_symmetry.space_group_name_H-M   'P 1'
#
loop_
_entity.id
_entity.type
_entity.pdbx_description
1 polymer ?
#
loop_
_entity_poly.entity_id
_entity_poly.type
_entity_poly.pdbx_seq_one_letter_code
_entity_poly.pdbx_strand_id
1 'polypeptide(L)'
;MSRTFAVLVPYPVDKAYDYLVPSNLNVWPGDYVTVPLGNREIIGVVWGEAAGDVAPEKLKPIIERLNLPAMPDIHRDFIDWVAAYTLSAKGSVLKMSLSAPGAFAPPKPATGYRIAAGANPDAKGLSEARQKVLRLMQDGQVRRAAEIESMTGCSASVVKGLAEKKMLEDVELLRPYPCTRPGLDRPGPELSAAQKEAADVLKALVGAGAF
;
A
#
# COMPACT_ATOMS: atom_id res chain seq x y z
N MET A 1 1.73 35.17 3.02
CA MET A 1 1.19 34.56 4.27
C MET A 1 1.58 33.10 4.28
N SER A 2 2.11 32.59 5.39
CA SER A 2 2.32 31.16 5.61
C SER A 2 0.95 30.49 5.69
N ARG A 3 0.69 29.52 4.80
CA ARG A 3 -0.53 28.71 4.84
C ARG A 3 -0.39 27.68 5.96
N THR A 4 -1.47 27.42 6.69
CA THR A 4 -1.54 26.40 7.74
C THR A 4 -2.77 25.52 7.54
N PHE A 5 -2.68 24.26 7.94
CA PHE A 5 -3.83 23.36 8.02
C PHE A 5 -3.79 22.54 9.29
N ALA A 6 -4.96 22.17 9.79
CA ALA A 6 -5.12 21.19 10.84
C ALA A 6 -4.93 19.77 10.26
N VAL A 7 -4.05 18.98 10.86
CA VAL A 7 -3.79 17.59 10.50
C VAL A 7 -4.19 16.69 11.67
N LEU A 8 -5.12 15.78 11.42
CA LEU A 8 -5.50 14.74 12.38
C LEU A 8 -4.52 13.57 12.28
N VAL A 9 -4.06 13.10 13.44
CA VAL A 9 -3.06 12.03 13.54
C VAL A 9 -3.68 10.77 14.16
N PRO A 10 -3.23 9.56 13.79
CA PRO A 10 -3.80 8.29 14.28
C PRO A 10 -3.31 7.94 15.71
N TYR A 11 -3.48 8.87 16.64
CA TYR A 11 -3.14 8.75 18.08
C TYR A 11 -4.35 9.15 18.95
N PRO A 12 -4.34 8.85 20.26
CA PRO A 12 -5.44 9.20 21.16
C PRO A 12 -5.48 10.70 21.43
N VAL A 13 -5.90 11.48 20.43
CA VAL A 13 -6.03 12.94 20.48
C VAL A 13 -7.44 13.34 20.08
N ASP A 14 -8.01 14.31 20.78
CA ASP A 14 -9.38 14.78 20.54
C ASP A 14 -9.46 15.79 19.39
N LYS A 15 -8.36 16.49 19.12
CA LYS A 15 -8.26 17.54 18.11
C LYS A 15 -7.10 17.27 17.15
N ALA A 16 -7.23 17.80 15.94
CA ALA A 16 -6.14 17.89 14.99
C ALA A 16 -5.11 18.94 15.43
N TYR A 17 -3.87 18.81 14.96
CA TYR A 17 -2.79 19.76 15.24
C TYR A 17 -2.52 20.63 14.02
N ASP A 18 -2.21 21.91 14.25
CA ASP A 18 -1.86 22.83 13.18
C ASP A 18 -0.43 22.59 12.69
N TYR A 19 -0.25 22.61 11.37
CA TYR A 19 1.05 22.53 10.72
C TYR A 19 1.21 23.61 9.65
N LEU A 20 2.46 24.05 9.44
CA LEU A 20 2.80 24.93 8.33
C LEU A 20 2.78 24.15 7.01
N VAL A 21 2.29 24.79 5.95
CA VAL A 21 2.41 24.29 4.59
C VAL A 21 3.63 24.97 3.94
N PRO A 22 4.68 24.20 3.60
CA PRO A 22 5.79 24.72 2.81
C PRO A 22 5.31 25.30 1.47
N SER A 23 5.97 26.35 0.97
CA SER A 23 5.54 27.04 -0.27
C SER A 23 5.58 26.14 -1.52
N ASN A 24 6.40 25.09 -1.50
CA ASN A 24 6.51 24.09 -2.56
C ASN A 24 5.46 22.97 -2.46
N LEU A 25 4.61 22.98 -1.43
CA LEU A 25 3.60 21.95 -1.21
C LEU A 25 2.20 22.55 -1.36
N ASN A 26 1.35 21.87 -2.14
CA ASN A 26 -0.07 22.18 -2.18
C ASN A 26 -0.83 21.05 -1.49
N VAL A 27 -1.57 21.39 -0.43
CA VAL A 27 -2.37 20.45 0.35
C VAL A 27 -3.79 20.97 0.47
N TRP A 28 -4.72 20.03 0.56
CA TRP A 28 -6.16 20.26 0.68
C TRP A 28 -6.75 19.36 1.76
N PRO A 29 -7.91 19.73 2.32
CA PRO A 29 -8.67 18.84 3.20
C PRO A 29 -8.84 17.44 2.59
N GLY A 30 -8.52 16.40 3.37
CA GLY A 30 -8.55 14.99 2.96
C GLY A 30 -7.22 14.44 2.48
N ASP A 31 -6.24 15.29 2.13
CA ASP A 31 -4.92 14.81 1.71
C ASP A 31 -4.22 14.04 2.85
N TYR A 32 -3.54 12.96 2.46
CA TYR A 32 -2.64 12.22 3.35
C TYR A 32 -1.26 12.88 3.36
N VAL A 33 -0.73 13.14 4.55
CA VAL A 33 0.52 13.89 4.73
C VAL A 33 1.40 13.23 5.78
N THR A 34 2.72 13.31 5.58
CA THR A 34 3.69 12.95 6.62
C THR A 34 4.01 14.19 7.44
N VAL A 35 3.86 14.09 8.76
CA VAL A 35 4.07 15.19 9.71
C VAL A 35 4.93 14.76 10.89
N PRO A 36 5.72 15.68 11.47
CA PRO A 36 6.48 15.39 12.67
C PRO A 36 5.56 15.40 13.91
N LEU A 37 5.64 14.36 14.73
CA LEU A 37 4.95 14.28 16.03
C LEU A 37 5.93 13.78 17.10
N GLY A 38 6.40 14.69 17.97
CA GLY A 38 7.50 14.40 18.89
C GLY A 38 8.80 14.10 18.13
N ASN A 39 9.37 12.91 18.35
CA ASN A 39 10.63 12.43 17.74
C ASN A 39 10.42 11.49 16.54
N ARG A 40 9.20 11.38 16.02
CA ARG A 40 8.85 10.49 14.91
C ARG A 40 8.13 11.25 13.81
N GLU A 41 8.17 10.69 12.62
CA GLU A 41 7.37 11.08 11.47
C GLU A 41 6.21 10.10 11.34
N ILE A 42 5.01 10.63 11.11
CA ILE A 42 3.79 9.83 11.05
C ILE A 42 2.90 10.33 9.91
N ILE A 43 2.06 9.42 9.42
CA ILE A 43 1.04 9.74 8.42
C ILE A 43 -0.20 10.24 9.14
N GLY A 44 -0.65 11.43 8.78
CA GLY A 44 -1.91 12.03 9.19
C GLY A 44 -2.77 12.40 7.98
N VAL A 45 -3.96 12.93 8.27
CA VAL A 45 -4.90 13.40 7.25
C VAL A 45 -5.19 14.88 7.51
N VAL A 46 -5.13 15.70 6.47
CA VAL A 46 -5.53 17.11 6.54
C VAL A 46 -7.02 17.17 6.87
N TRP A 47 -7.38 17.69 8.04
CA TRP A 47 -8.77 17.74 8.49
C TRP A 47 -9.49 18.99 7.96
N GLY A 48 -8.78 20.10 7.84
CA GLY A 48 -9.37 21.36 7.42
C GLY A 48 -8.53 22.54 7.85
N GLU A 49 -9.17 23.71 7.92
CA GLU A 49 -8.52 24.94 8.35
C GLU A 49 -7.87 24.79 9.73
N ALA A 50 -6.72 25.44 9.88
CA ALA A 50 -6.01 25.49 11.15
C ALA A 50 -6.85 26.20 12.22
N ALA A 51 -6.76 25.76 13.47
CA ALA A 51 -7.42 26.43 14.58
C ALA A 51 -6.84 27.83 14.82
N GLY A 52 -5.54 28.01 14.57
CA GLY A 52 -4.86 29.30 14.72
C GLY A 52 -4.50 29.65 16.17
N ASP A 53 -4.63 28.68 17.08
CA ASP A 53 -4.35 28.87 18.52
C ASP A 53 -2.84 29.02 18.83
N VAL A 54 -1.98 28.67 17.86
CA VAL A 54 -0.52 28.67 18.02
C VAL A 54 0.13 29.57 16.97
N ALA A 55 1.06 30.41 17.44
CA ALA A 55 1.83 31.31 16.58
C ALA A 55 2.58 30.54 15.48
N PRO A 56 2.55 30.99 14.21
CA PRO A 56 3.14 30.27 13.08
C PRO A 56 4.60 29.87 13.26
N GLU A 57 5.39 30.63 14.02
CA GLU A 57 6.82 30.39 14.25
C GLU A 57 7.09 29.15 15.11
N LYS A 58 6.08 28.68 15.86
CA LYS A 58 6.16 27.47 16.70
C LYS A 58 5.64 26.23 16.01
N LEU A 59 4.96 26.39 14.88
CA LEU A 59 4.37 25.29 14.13
C LEU A 59 5.46 24.54 13.38
N LYS A 60 5.39 23.21 13.41
CA LYS A 60 6.24 22.38 12.57
C LYS A 60 5.67 22.34 11.14
N PRO A 61 6.51 22.17 10.10
CA PRO A 61 6.04 22.03 8.74
C PRO A 61 5.53 20.61 8.43
N ILE A 62 4.59 20.53 7.49
CA ILE A 62 4.29 19.27 6.78
C ILE A 62 5.54 18.85 5.99
N ILE A 63 5.92 17.58 6.07
CA ILE A 63 7.13 17.04 5.45
C ILE A 63 6.85 16.71 3.98
N GLU A 64 5.77 15.98 3.73
CA GLU A 64 5.37 15.56 2.38
C GLU A 64 3.86 15.33 2.30
N ARG A 65 3.32 15.46 1.09
CA ARG A 65 1.98 15.00 0.72
C ARG A 65 2.11 13.69 -0.03
N LEU A 66 1.39 12.67 0.41
CA LEU A 66 1.40 11.36 -0.23
C LEU A 66 0.61 11.41 -1.54
N ASN A 67 1.08 10.68 -2.56
CA ASN A 67 0.40 10.58 -3.85
C ASN A 67 -0.74 9.55 -3.79
N LEU A 68 -1.79 9.89 -3.05
CA LEU A 68 -2.98 9.06 -2.85
C LEU A 68 -4.24 9.90 -3.08
N PRO A 69 -5.37 9.27 -3.48
CA PRO A 69 -6.66 9.95 -3.49
C PRO A 69 -6.97 10.52 -2.09
N ALA A 70 -7.48 11.74 -2.03
CA ALA A 70 -7.86 12.36 -0.77
C ALA A 70 -8.98 11.57 -0.07
N MET A 71 -8.95 11.55 1.26
CA MET A 71 -10.03 11.02 2.07
C MET A 71 -11.31 11.83 1.79
N PRO A 72 -12.41 11.20 1.34
CA PRO A 72 -13.66 11.90 1.06
C PRO A 72 -14.22 12.62 2.30
N ASP A 73 -14.90 13.74 2.07
CA ASP A 73 -15.53 14.54 3.14
C ASP A 73 -16.48 13.70 4.00
N ILE A 74 -17.34 12.90 3.36
CA ILE A 74 -18.27 12.00 4.06
C ILE A 74 -17.58 11.02 5.01
N HIS A 75 -16.35 10.59 4.70
CA HIS A 75 -15.58 9.70 5.58
C HIS A 75 -15.00 10.48 6.77
N ARG A 76 -14.56 11.73 6.56
CA ARG A 76 -14.10 12.60 7.65
C ARG A 76 -15.25 12.97 8.58
N ASP A 77 -16.40 13.32 8.02
CA ASP A 77 -17.64 13.59 8.77
C ASP A 77 -18.09 12.35 9.56
N PHE A 78 -17.98 11.16 8.96
CA PHE A 78 -18.27 9.90 9.65
C PHE A 78 -17.34 9.66 10.84
N ILE A 79 -16.03 9.87 10.67
CA ILE A 79 -15.04 9.75 11.77
C ILE A 79 -15.38 10.74 12.90
N ASP A 80 -15.73 11.99 12.56
CA ASP A 80 -16.14 13.00 13.52
C ASP A 80 -17.40 12.59 14.28
N TRP A 81 -18.40 12.07 13.56
CA TRP A 81 -19.64 11.57 14.14
C TRP A 81 -19.39 10.38 15.07
N VAL A 82 -18.60 9.38 14.66
CA VAL A 82 -18.29 8.21 15.48
C VAL A 82 -17.55 8.63 16.75
N ALA A 83 -16.52 9.47 16.63
CA ALA A 83 -15.74 9.95 17.76
C ALA A 83 -16.62 10.67 18.80
N ALA A 84 -17.52 11.55 18.33
CA ALA A 84 -18.46 12.26 19.18
C ALA A 84 -19.48 11.31 19.83
N TYR A 85 -20.06 10.38 19.05
CA TYR A 85 -21.08 9.46 19.52
C TYR A 85 -20.55 8.46 20.56
N THR A 86 -19.32 7.97 20.37
CA THR A 86 -18.70 6.99 21.28
C THR A 86 -17.81 7.62 22.35
N LEU A 87 -17.80 8.96 22.46
CA LEU A 87 -16.93 9.71 23.38
C LEU A 87 -15.46 9.25 23.30
N SER A 88 -15.01 8.95 22.08
CA SER A 88 -13.68 8.41 21.81
C SER A 88 -12.81 9.49 21.18
N ALA A 89 -11.51 9.46 21.49
CA ALA A 89 -10.56 10.37 20.87
C ALA A 89 -10.59 10.23 19.34
N LYS A 90 -10.78 11.35 18.64
CA LYS A 90 -10.94 11.41 17.18
C LYS A 90 -9.79 10.72 16.44
N GLY A 91 -8.56 10.93 16.87
CA GLY A 91 -7.40 10.27 16.28
C GLY A 91 -7.35 8.75 16.50
N SER A 92 -7.97 8.23 17.57
CA SER A 92 -8.13 6.78 17.77
C SER A 92 -9.11 6.18 16.76
N VAL A 93 -10.17 6.90 16.40
CA VAL A 93 -11.11 6.49 15.35
C VAL A 93 -10.42 6.55 13.98
N LEU A 94 -9.67 7.62 13.68
CA LEU A 94 -8.86 7.71 12.46
C LEU A 94 -7.88 6.54 12.33
N LYS A 95 -7.25 6.13 13.44
CA LYS A 95 -6.33 4.98 13.45
C LYS A 95 -6.98 3.70 12.93
N MET A 96 -8.28 3.50 13.17
CA MET A 96 -9.02 2.35 12.63
C MET A 96 -9.10 2.43 11.09
N SER A 97 -9.33 3.63 10.53
CA SER A 97 -9.31 3.85 9.08
C SER A 97 -7.92 3.75 8.45
N LEU A 98 -6.84 3.95 9.23
CA LEU A 98 -5.45 3.91 8.76
C LEU A 98 -4.67 2.65 9.20
N SER A 99 -5.35 1.55 9.52
CA SER A 99 -4.75 0.37 10.17
C SER A 99 -3.73 -0.42 9.32
N ALA A 100 -3.44 0.00 8.09
CA ALA A 100 -2.43 -0.62 7.23
C ALA A 100 -1.34 0.40 6.83
N PRO A 101 -0.32 0.65 7.67
CA PRO A 101 0.76 1.58 7.35
C PRO A 101 1.50 1.24 6.04
N GLY A 102 1.59 -0.06 5.71
CA GLY A 102 2.19 -0.53 4.45
C GLY A 102 1.40 -0.20 3.19
N ALA A 103 0.13 0.23 3.31
CA ALA A 103 -0.69 0.65 2.17
C ALA A 103 -0.27 2.02 1.61
N PHE A 104 0.44 2.81 2.40
CA PHE A 104 0.93 4.14 2.02
C PHE A 104 2.30 4.08 1.31
N ALA A 105 2.97 2.94 1.36
CA ALA A 105 4.23 2.72 0.66
C ALA A 105 3.98 2.02 -0.70
N PRO A 106 4.81 2.28 -1.72
CA PRO A 106 4.72 1.51 -2.95
C PRO A 106 4.91 0.00 -2.68
N PRO A 107 4.25 -0.88 -3.46
CA PRO A 107 4.39 -2.32 -3.29
C PRO A 107 5.86 -2.72 -3.38
N LYS A 108 6.38 -3.43 -2.36
CA LYS A 108 7.75 -3.93 -2.42
C LYS A 108 7.89 -4.87 -3.62
N PRO A 109 8.83 -4.60 -4.54
CA PRO A 109 9.03 -5.47 -5.68
C PRO A 109 9.40 -6.88 -5.21
N ALA A 110 9.00 -7.88 -5.98
CA ALA A 110 9.45 -9.24 -5.74
C ALA A 110 10.78 -9.45 -6.44
N THR A 111 11.74 -10.09 -5.78
CA THR A 111 13.00 -10.48 -6.44
C THR A 111 12.78 -11.79 -7.21
N GLY A 112 13.00 -11.74 -8.52
CA GLY A 112 13.20 -12.91 -9.37
C GLY A 112 14.67 -13.09 -9.69
N TYR A 113 15.04 -14.29 -10.12
CA TYR A 113 16.37 -14.64 -10.59
C TYR A 113 16.29 -15.05 -12.05
N ARG A 114 17.31 -14.70 -12.83
CA ARG A 114 17.52 -15.17 -14.21
C ARG A 114 18.96 -15.65 -14.36
N ILE A 115 19.23 -16.57 -15.27
CA ILE A 115 20.61 -16.95 -15.59
C ILE A 115 21.40 -15.75 -16.12
N ALA A 116 22.61 -15.55 -15.59
CA ALA A 116 23.50 -14.50 -16.08
C ALA A 116 24.08 -14.86 -17.45
N ALA A 117 24.33 -13.87 -18.30
CA ALA A 117 24.95 -14.09 -19.60
C ALA A 117 26.33 -14.77 -19.44
N GLY A 118 26.49 -15.96 -20.03
CA GLY A 118 27.74 -16.74 -19.96
C GLY A 118 27.89 -17.63 -18.71
N ALA A 119 26.87 -17.73 -17.85
CA ALA A 119 26.90 -18.69 -16.75
C ALA A 119 26.84 -20.13 -17.28
N ASN A 120 27.90 -20.90 -17.05
CA ASN A 120 28.00 -22.29 -17.44
C ASN A 120 27.63 -23.23 -16.27
N PRO A 121 26.60 -24.08 -16.40
CA PRO A 121 26.25 -25.06 -15.37
C PRO A 121 27.36 -26.08 -15.07
N ASP A 122 28.22 -26.38 -16.05
CA ASP A 122 29.29 -27.38 -15.91
C ASP A 122 30.64 -26.74 -15.53
N ALA A 123 30.62 -25.50 -15.03
CA ALA A 123 31.82 -24.85 -14.52
C ALA A 123 32.45 -25.64 -13.35
N LYS A 124 33.80 -25.72 -13.33
CA LYS A 124 34.55 -26.41 -12.29
C LYS A 124 34.33 -25.76 -10.91
N GLY A 125 34.11 -26.57 -9.87
CA GLY A 125 33.93 -26.11 -8.49
C GLY A 125 32.48 -25.81 -8.08
N LEU A 126 31.49 -26.16 -8.92
CA LEU A 126 30.08 -26.12 -8.55
C LEU A 126 29.66 -27.42 -7.88
N SER A 127 28.85 -27.31 -6.82
CA SER A 127 28.17 -28.45 -6.23
C SER A 127 27.02 -28.92 -7.14
N GLU A 128 26.62 -30.19 -7.03
CA GLU A 128 25.52 -30.76 -7.81
C GLU A 128 24.23 -29.93 -7.70
N ALA A 129 23.92 -29.42 -6.51
CA ALA A 129 22.77 -28.53 -6.29
C ALA A 129 22.85 -27.23 -7.11
N ARG A 130 24.04 -26.61 -7.19
CA ARG A 130 24.26 -25.39 -7.99
C ARG A 130 24.14 -25.67 -9.48
N GLN A 131 24.68 -26.81 -9.94
CA GLN A 131 24.57 -27.22 -11.34
C GLN A 131 23.10 -27.48 -11.72
N LYS A 132 22.33 -28.15 -10.85
CA LYS A 132 20.90 -28.42 -11.05
C LYS A 132 20.09 -27.13 -11.20
N VAL A 133 20.34 -26.13 -10.34
CA VAL A 133 19.71 -24.81 -10.46
C VAL A 133 20.09 -24.12 -11.76
N LEU A 134 21.37 -24.08 -12.13
CA LEU A 134 21.79 -23.43 -13.38
C LEU A 134 21.23 -24.11 -14.63
N ARG A 135 21.15 -25.45 -14.65
CA ARG A 135 20.51 -26.21 -15.74
C ARG A 135 19.03 -25.86 -15.88
N LEU A 136 18.29 -25.76 -14.77
CA LEU A 136 16.89 -25.33 -14.82
C LEU A 136 16.74 -23.92 -15.40
N MET A 137 17.64 -23.00 -15.03
CA MET A 137 17.56 -21.59 -15.42
C MET A 137 18.06 -21.31 -16.84
N GLN A 138 18.56 -22.31 -17.59
CA GLN A 138 19.06 -22.15 -18.97
C GLN A 138 17.99 -21.71 -19.97
N ASP A 139 16.71 -21.90 -19.65
CA ASP A 139 15.60 -21.43 -20.48
C ASP A 139 15.39 -19.89 -20.45
N GLY A 140 16.20 -19.18 -19.65
CA GLY A 140 16.20 -17.72 -19.56
C GLY A 140 14.99 -17.13 -18.85
N GLN A 141 14.09 -17.96 -18.30
CA GLN A 141 12.90 -17.48 -17.61
C GLN A 141 13.27 -16.89 -16.24
N VAL A 142 12.57 -15.82 -15.86
CA VAL A 142 12.71 -15.22 -14.53
C VAL A 142 11.84 -16.00 -13.55
N ARG A 143 12.42 -16.48 -12.45
CA ARG A 143 11.71 -17.25 -11.41
C ARG A 143 12.02 -16.75 -10.02
N ARG A 144 11.07 -16.88 -9.10
CA ARG A 144 11.33 -16.61 -7.68
C ARG A 144 12.13 -17.75 -7.05
N ALA A 145 12.87 -17.47 -5.98
CA ALA A 145 13.61 -18.50 -5.25
C ALA A 145 12.71 -19.67 -4.80
N ALA A 146 11.48 -19.39 -4.37
CA ALA A 146 10.52 -20.42 -3.98
C ALA A 146 10.06 -21.32 -5.15
N GLU A 147 9.94 -20.77 -6.36
CA GLU A 147 9.60 -21.54 -7.57
C GLU A 147 10.78 -22.42 -7.98
N ILE A 148 12.01 -21.87 -7.95
CA ILE A 148 13.23 -22.63 -8.23
C ILE A 148 13.39 -23.77 -7.22
N GLU A 149 13.12 -23.51 -5.94
CA GLU A 149 13.15 -24.52 -4.88
C GLU A 149 12.12 -25.62 -5.12
N SER A 150 10.88 -25.26 -5.47
CA SER A 150 9.84 -26.24 -5.81
C SER A 150 10.19 -27.10 -7.02
N MET A 151 10.89 -26.56 -8.01
CA MET A 151 11.25 -27.29 -9.24
C MET A 151 12.54 -28.10 -9.10
N THR A 152 13.49 -27.65 -8.28
CA THR A 152 14.82 -28.30 -8.16
C THR A 152 14.99 -29.10 -6.88
N GLY A 153 14.22 -28.82 -5.84
CA GLY A 153 14.44 -29.31 -4.47
C GLY A 153 15.67 -28.70 -3.79
N CYS A 154 16.31 -27.68 -4.40
CA CYS A 154 17.46 -26.99 -3.82
C CYS A 154 16.99 -25.78 -3.01
N SER A 155 17.53 -25.59 -1.81
CA SER A 155 17.10 -24.49 -0.92
C SER A 155 17.36 -23.11 -1.52
N ALA A 156 16.56 -22.13 -1.12
CA ALA A 156 16.74 -20.72 -1.48
C ALA A 156 18.17 -20.17 -1.21
N SER A 157 18.91 -20.73 -0.24
CA SER A 157 20.30 -20.34 0.02
C SER A 157 21.25 -20.67 -1.13
N VAL A 158 21.00 -21.76 -1.88
CA VAL A 158 21.78 -22.11 -3.07
C VAL A 158 21.57 -21.07 -4.17
N VAL A 159 20.32 -20.64 -4.37
CA VAL A 159 19.93 -19.61 -5.34
C VAL A 159 20.60 -18.28 -4.99
N LYS A 160 20.51 -17.84 -3.73
CA LYS A 160 21.17 -16.61 -3.25
C LYS A 160 22.69 -16.67 -3.44
N GLY A 161 23.32 -17.79 -3.09
CA GLY A 161 24.77 -17.95 -3.29
C GLY A 161 25.20 -17.99 -4.77
N LEU A 162 24.31 -18.37 -5.70
CA LEU A 162 24.57 -18.25 -7.14
C LEU A 162 24.41 -16.81 -7.64
N ALA A 163 23.47 -16.05 -7.07
CA ALA A 163 23.33 -14.62 -7.34
C ALA A 163 24.54 -13.81 -6.84
N GLU A 164 25.02 -14.10 -5.63
CA GLU A 164 26.27 -13.51 -5.09
C GLU A 164 27.48 -13.77 -5.98
N LYS A 165 27.55 -14.97 -6.59
CA LYS A 165 28.60 -15.35 -7.55
C LYS A 165 28.37 -14.81 -8.95
N LYS A 166 27.34 -13.97 -9.17
CA LYS A 166 26.96 -13.41 -10.47
C LYS A 166 26.67 -14.47 -11.54
N MET A 167 26.30 -15.68 -11.13
CA MET A 167 25.83 -16.73 -12.05
C MET A 167 24.32 -16.65 -12.27
N LEU A 168 23.62 -16.00 -11.34
CA LEU A 168 22.25 -15.53 -11.50
C LEU A 168 22.22 -14.01 -11.37
N GLU A 169 21.36 -13.36 -12.14
CA GLU A 169 21.05 -11.94 -12.05
C GLU A 169 19.75 -11.74 -11.26
N ASP A 170 19.76 -10.78 -10.34
CA ASP A 170 18.54 -10.30 -9.68
C ASP A 170 17.72 -9.47 -10.66
N VAL A 171 16.45 -9.84 -10.82
CA VAL A 171 15.49 -9.15 -11.69
C VAL A 171 14.31 -8.70 -10.83
N GLU A 172 13.96 -7.42 -10.95
CA GLU A 172 12.80 -6.86 -10.28
C GLU A 172 11.52 -7.38 -10.96
N LEU A 173 10.76 -8.21 -10.25
CA LEU A 173 9.44 -8.67 -10.69
C LEU A 173 8.38 -7.69 -10.20
N LEU A 174 7.75 -7.01 -11.15
CA LEU A 174 6.49 -6.32 -10.92
C LEU A 174 5.45 -7.36 -10.48
N ARG A 175 4.83 -7.14 -9.32
CA ARG A 175 3.65 -7.91 -8.94
C ARG A 175 2.45 -7.30 -9.64
N PRO A 176 1.86 -7.95 -10.67
CA PRO A 176 0.61 -7.46 -11.20
C PRO A 176 -0.44 -7.49 -10.10
N TYR A 177 -1.35 -6.52 -10.11
CA TYR A 177 -2.51 -6.55 -9.24
C TYR A 177 -3.27 -7.87 -9.44
N PRO A 178 -3.69 -8.55 -8.36
CA PRO A 178 -4.27 -9.90 -8.45
C PRO A 178 -5.55 -9.97 -9.30
N CYS A 179 -6.24 -8.85 -9.51
CA CYS A 179 -7.38 -8.74 -10.41
C CYS A 179 -7.27 -7.44 -11.21
N THR A 180 -7.00 -7.54 -12.51
CA THR A 180 -7.03 -6.39 -13.44
C THR A 180 -8.33 -6.34 -14.25
N ARG A 181 -9.01 -7.47 -14.41
CA ARG A 181 -10.34 -7.58 -15.05
C ARG A 181 -11.17 -8.66 -14.35
N PRO A 182 -12.29 -8.29 -13.70
CA PRO A 182 -13.23 -9.29 -13.20
C PRO A 182 -13.87 -10.02 -14.39
N GLY A 183 -13.98 -11.35 -14.31
CA GLY A 183 -14.67 -12.17 -15.31
C GLY A 183 -16.19 -12.05 -15.17
N LEU A 184 -16.75 -10.95 -15.67
CA LEU A 184 -18.19 -10.62 -15.57
C LEU A 184 -19.08 -11.54 -16.42
N ASP A 185 -18.49 -12.27 -17.35
CA ASP A 185 -19.13 -13.23 -18.27
C ASP A 185 -19.31 -14.63 -17.67
N ARG A 186 -18.72 -14.89 -16.49
CA ARG A 186 -18.88 -16.18 -15.81
C ARG A 186 -20.34 -16.37 -15.38
N PRO A 187 -20.91 -17.57 -15.59
CA PRO A 187 -22.25 -17.85 -15.09
C PRO A 187 -22.28 -17.67 -13.57
N GLY A 188 -23.19 -16.81 -13.12
CA GLY A 188 -23.43 -16.60 -11.69
C GLY A 188 -24.13 -17.81 -11.05
N PRO A 189 -24.21 -17.86 -9.71
CA PRO A 189 -24.98 -18.89 -9.01
C PRO A 189 -26.46 -18.80 -9.38
N GLU A 190 -27.16 -19.94 -9.39
CA GLU A 190 -28.62 -19.97 -9.49
C GLU A 190 -29.23 -19.40 -8.21
N LEU A 191 -29.96 -18.28 -8.33
CA LEU A 191 -30.60 -17.62 -7.21
C LEU A 191 -31.95 -18.27 -6.89
N SER A 192 -32.26 -18.40 -5.60
CA SER A 192 -33.62 -18.69 -5.15
C SER A 192 -34.57 -17.54 -5.52
N ALA A 193 -35.89 -17.79 -5.46
CA ALA A 193 -36.89 -16.76 -5.75
C ALA A 193 -36.71 -15.50 -4.87
N ALA A 194 -36.52 -15.68 -3.56
CA ALA A 194 -36.31 -14.57 -2.63
C ALA A 194 -34.99 -13.82 -2.87
N GLN A 195 -33.92 -14.54 -3.25
CA GLN A 195 -32.64 -13.91 -3.61
C GLN A 195 -32.76 -13.09 -4.88
N LYS A 196 -33.50 -13.59 -5.88
CA LYS A 196 -33.71 -12.88 -7.15
C LYS A 196 -34.52 -11.60 -6.93
N GLU A 197 -35.61 -11.67 -6.18
CA GLU A 197 -36.41 -10.49 -5.82
C GLU A 197 -35.57 -9.41 -5.14
N ALA A 198 -34.79 -9.78 -4.11
CA ALA A 198 -33.89 -8.85 -3.44
C ALA A 198 -32.82 -8.28 -4.38
N ALA A 199 -32.23 -9.11 -5.25
CA ALA A 199 -31.22 -8.67 -6.21
C ALA A 199 -31.79 -7.68 -7.24
N ASP A 200 -33.03 -7.89 -7.71
CA ASP A 200 -33.67 -7.02 -8.68
C ASP A 200 -34.01 -5.65 -8.08
N VAL A 201 -34.42 -5.60 -6.80
CA VAL A 201 -34.60 -4.34 -6.05
C VAL A 201 -33.29 -3.57 -5.95
N LEU A 202 -32.20 -4.22 -5.56
CA LEU A 202 -30.89 -3.57 -5.44
C LEU A 202 -30.40 -3.04 -6.79
N LYS A 203 -30.56 -3.82 -7.87
CA LYS A 203 -30.21 -3.40 -9.24
C LYS A 203 -31.01 -2.17 -9.67
N ALA A 204 -32.31 -2.12 -9.38
CA ALA A 204 -33.16 -0.99 -9.72
C ALA A 204 -32.70 0.31 -9.02
N LEU A 205 -32.35 0.23 -7.73
CA LEU A 205 -31.84 1.38 -6.98
C LEU A 205 -30.49 1.89 -7.52
N VAL A 206 -29.57 0.99 -7.88
CA VAL A 206 -28.29 1.36 -8.52
C VAL A 206 -28.53 2.00 -9.89
N GLY A 207 -29.42 1.44 -10.71
CA GLY A 207 -29.75 1.99 -12.02
C GLY A 207 -30.41 3.38 -11.97
N ALA A 208 -31.08 3.70 -10.86
CA ALA A 208 -31.68 5.01 -10.62
C ALA A 208 -30.70 6.06 -10.07
N GLY A 209 -29.44 5.70 -9.78
CA GLY A 209 -28.46 6.63 -9.21
C GLY A 209 -28.79 7.08 -7.79
N ALA A 210 -29.54 6.27 -7.02
CA ALA A 210 -29.94 6.59 -5.65
C ALA A 210 -28.84 6.31 -4.60
N PHE A 211 -27.57 6.20 -5.01
CA PHE A 211 -26.41 5.86 -4.21
C PHE A 211 -25.18 6.67 -4.62
#